data_AF-A0A1M3H2F6-F1
#
_entry.id   AF-A0A1M3H2F6-F1
#
_cell.length_a   1.000
_cell.length_b   1.000
_cell.length_c   1.000
_cell.angle_alpha   90.00
_cell.angle_beta   90.00
_cell.angle_gamma   90.00
#
_symmetry.space_group_name_H-M   'P 1'
#
loop_
_entity.id
_entity.type
_entity.pdbx_description
1 polymer ?
#
loop_
_entity_poly.entity_id
_entity_poly.type
_entity_poly.pdbx_seq_one_letter_code
_entity_poly.pdbx_strand_id
1 'polypeptide(L)'
;MRSMAIKINVSPKDQEAINDALEKVGYPRQRRKYHCTFGFIEKMVPEEESTAFGEKIIHMLQDYINPLSPHYEVEKAAHLFGHVIAFLPTDKSLATLREINLWLSDKVKDISEGRWELNTETQSQTYIPHLTLWRTRHPDHRFDGLKVAAEMHPSYHLSNAGYVIF
;
A
#
# COMPACT_ATOMS: atom_id res chain seq x y z
N MET A 1 21.31 -11.36 -0.12
CA MET A 1 20.22 -10.77 -0.93
C MET A 1 18.99 -10.62 -0.08
N ARG A 2 18.41 -9.42 -0.08
CA ARG A 2 17.22 -9.03 0.66
C ARG A 2 16.10 -8.69 -0.31
N SER A 3 14.88 -8.77 0.19
CA SER A 3 13.71 -8.23 -0.47
C SER A 3 13.30 -6.93 0.21
N MET A 4 12.62 -6.07 -0.54
CA MET A 4 12.17 -4.77 -0.04
C MET A 4 10.74 -4.47 -0.49
N ALA A 5 9.90 -4.09 0.46
CA ALA A 5 8.57 -3.55 0.17
C ALA A 5 8.57 -2.03 0.39
N ILE A 6 8.18 -1.27 -0.61
CA ILE A 6 8.08 0.19 -0.62
C ILE A 6 6.60 0.56 -0.54
N LYS A 7 6.23 1.46 0.36
CA LYS A 7 4.85 1.75 0.72
C LYS A 7 4.65 3.21 1.08
N ILE A 8 3.39 3.65 1.04
CA ILE A 8 2.95 4.90 1.64
C ILE A 8 1.91 4.58 2.70
N ASN A 9 2.17 5.05 3.92
CA ASN A 9 1.27 4.84 5.05
C ASN A 9 0.11 5.84 5.01
N VAL A 10 -1.05 5.36 5.45
CA VAL A 10 -2.20 6.21 5.76
C VAL A 10 -1.83 7.19 6.89
N SER A 11 -2.34 8.42 6.84
CA SER A 11 -2.06 9.48 7.80
C SER A 11 -2.42 9.08 9.23
N PRO A 12 -1.75 9.57 10.29
CA PRO A 12 -2.04 9.16 11.67
C PRO A 12 -3.51 9.33 12.08
N LYS A 13 -4.17 10.40 11.62
CA LYS A 13 -5.60 10.63 11.88
C LYS A 13 -6.47 9.55 11.22
N ASP A 14 -6.14 9.20 9.99
CA ASP A 14 -6.91 8.24 9.21
C ASP A 14 -6.64 6.78 9.63
N GLN A 15 -5.46 6.49 10.22
CA GLN A 15 -5.19 5.19 10.86
C GLN A 15 -6.23 4.88 11.94
N GLU A 16 -6.51 5.87 12.79
CA GLU A 16 -7.51 5.72 13.85
C GLU A 16 -8.93 5.64 13.27
N ALA A 17 -9.25 6.44 12.24
CA ALA A 17 -10.55 6.35 11.58
C ALA A 17 -10.82 4.97 10.97
N ILE A 18 -9.81 4.33 10.35
CA ILE A 18 -9.92 2.95 9.86
C ILE A 18 -10.13 1.98 11.03
N ASN A 19 -9.36 2.10 12.10
CA ASN A 19 -9.51 1.24 13.29
C ASN A 19 -10.91 1.36 13.91
N ASP A 20 -11.46 2.57 14.01
CA ASP A 20 -12.79 2.80 14.55
C ASP A 20 -13.87 2.19 13.64
N ALA A 21 -13.71 2.26 12.32
CA ALA A 21 -14.61 1.61 11.36
C ALA A 21 -14.54 0.08 11.46
N LEU A 22 -13.34 -0.48 11.61
CA LEU A 22 -13.13 -1.92 11.80
C LEU A 22 -13.75 -2.42 13.11
N GLU A 23 -13.58 -1.69 14.21
CA GLU A 23 -14.11 -2.04 15.53
C GLU A 23 -15.63 -2.07 15.54
N LYS A 24 -16.29 -1.10 14.87
CA LYS A 24 -17.75 -1.05 14.73
C LYS A 24 -18.35 -2.29 14.07
N VAL A 25 -17.60 -2.97 13.21
CA VAL A 25 -18.05 -4.19 12.52
C VAL A 25 -17.44 -5.47 13.14
N GLY A 26 -16.77 -5.36 14.29
CA GLY A 26 -16.29 -6.48 15.09
C GLY A 26 -14.86 -6.97 14.78
N TYR A 27 -14.06 -6.20 14.04
CA TYR A 27 -12.63 -6.47 13.89
C TYR A 27 -11.84 -5.85 15.04
N PRO A 28 -10.80 -6.54 15.58
CA PRO A 28 -9.94 -5.93 16.57
C PRO A 28 -9.10 -4.81 15.94
N ARG A 29 -8.82 -3.77 16.73
CA ARG A 29 -7.92 -2.68 16.33
C ARG A 29 -6.56 -3.23 15.89
N GLN A 30 -6.06 -2.74 14.77
CA GLN A 30 -4.74 -3.12 14.25
C GLN A 30 -3.66 -2.24 14.87
N ARG A 31 -2.60 -2.87 15.38
CA ARG A 31 -1.38 -2.16 15.83
C ARG A 31 -0.46 -1.79 14.67
N ARG A 32 -0.58 -2.52 13.55
CA ARG A 32 0.21 -2.27 12.34
C ARG A 32 -0.43 -1.13 11.56
N LYS A 33 0.39 -0.22 11.06
CA LYS A 33 -0.08 0.89 10.21
C LYS A 33 -0.68 0.36 8.92
N TYR A 34 -1.88 0.81 8.59
CA TYR A 34 -2.47 0.68 7.26
C TYR A 34 -1.62 1.44 6.25
N HIS A 35 -1.39 0.83 5.10
CA HIS A 35 -0.54 1.37 4.06
C HIS A 35 -0.94 0.77 2.72
N CYS A 36 -0.65 1.50 1.65
CA CYS A 36 -0.66 0.97 0.30
C CYS A 36 0.79 0.64 -0.08
N THR A 37 1.05 -0.60 -0.49
CA THR A 37 2.35 -1.00 -1.03
C THR A 37 2.41 -0.59 -2.49
N PHE A 38 3.45 0.14 -2.90
CA PHE A 38 3.63 0.63 -4.27
C PHE A 38 4.70 -0.13 -5.03
N GLY A 39 5.60 -0.83 -4.35
CA GLY A 39 6.66 -1.56 -5.04
C GLY A 39 7.21 -2.66 -4.16
N PHE A 40 7.58 -3.76 -4.79
CA PHE A 40 8.24 -4.88 -4.14
C PHE A 40 9.42 -5.33 -4.98
N ILE A 41 10.63 -5.30 -4.41
CA ILE A 41 11.85 -5.79 -5.05
C ILE A 41 12.17 -7.14 -4.41
N GLU A 42 12.15 -8.22 -5.19
CA GLU A 42 12.24 -9.58 -4.65
C GLU A 42 13.66 -10.15 -4.75
N LYS A 43 14.32 -10.31 -3.60
CA LYS A 43 15.64 -10.97 -3.48
C LYS A 43 16.73 -10.42 -4.43
N MET A 44 16.61 -9.16 -4.84
CA MET A 44 17.58 -8.52 -5.75
C MET A 44 18.56 -7.60 -5.04
N VAL A 45 18.27 -7.15 -3.82
CA VAL A 45 19.06 -6.09 -3.17
C VAL A 45 20.15 -6.73 -2.31
N PRO A 46 21.45 -6.45 -2.54
CA PRO A 46 22.52 -6.86 -1.64
C PRO A 46 22.30 -6.32 -0.23
N GLU A 47 22.74 -7.06 0.79
CA GLU A 47 22.42 -6.71 2.18
C GLU A 47 23.08 -5.39 2.60
N GLU A 48 24.33 -5.23 2.19
CA GLU A 48 25.17 -4.05 2.35
C GLU A 48 24.63 -2.80 1.65
N GLU A 49 23.84 -2.96 0.58
CA GLU A 49 23.24 -1.85 -0.17
C GLU A 49 21.81 -1.51 0.30
N SER A 50 21.15 -2.46 0.98
CA SER A 50 19.70 -2.44 1.17
C SER A 50 19.17 -1.25 1.97
N THR A 51 19.82 -0.87 3.07
CA THR A 51 19.43 0.29 3.87
C THR A 51 19.63 1.60 3.10
N ALA A 52 20.82 1.80 2.51
CA ALA A 52 21.15 3.03 1.78
C ALA A 52 20.25 3.24 0.57
N PHE A 53 19.95 2.18 -0.18
CA PHE A 53 18.97 2.23 -1.26
C PHE A 53 17.57 2.55 -0.74
N GLY A 54 17.13 1.87 0.32
CA GLY A 54 15.82 2.07 0.93
C GLY A 54 15.60 3.52 1.37
N GLU A 55 16.58 4.11 2.05
CA GLU A 55 16.55 5.51 2.49
C GLU A 55 16.48 6.48 1.30
N LYS A 56 17.29 6.25 0.27
CA LYS A 56 17.32 7.08 -0.93
C LYS A 56 15.97 7.05 -1.66
N ILE A 57 15.39 5.87 -1.88
CA ILE A 57 14.12 5.75 -2.61
C ILE A 57 12.96 6.35 -1.83
N ILE A 58 12.89 6.19 -0.50
CA ILE A 58 11.79 6.78 0.28
C ILE A 58 11.89 8.30 0.37
N HIS A 59 13.09 8.88 0.40
CA HIS A 59 13.25 10.32 0.39
C HIS A 59 12.71 10.92 -0.91
N MET A 60 13.12 10.35 -2.05
CA MET A 60 12.61 10.77 -3.35
C MET A 60 11.11 10.55 -3.50
N LEU A 61 10.59 9.42 -3.00
CA LEU A 61 9.16 9.14 -3.02
C LEU A 61 8.40 10.15 -2.16
N GLN A 62 8.92 10.50 -0.98
CA GLN A 62 8.29 11.49 -0.11
C GLN A 62 8.21 12.86 -0.78
N ASP A 63 9.30 13.31 -1.41
CA ASP A 63 9.33 14.58 -2.16
C ASP A 63 8.35 14.59 -3.33
N TYR A 64 8.19 13.45 -4.01
CA TYR A 64 7.22 13.31 -5.10
C TYR A 64 5.76 13.38 -4.63
N ILE A 65 5.43 12.74 -3.50
CA ILE A 65 4.05 12.65 -3.02
C ILE A 65 3.59 13.87 -2.21
N ASN A 66 4.53 14.61 -1.59
CA ASN A 66 4.22 15.82 -0.83
C ASN A 66 3.35 16.83 -1.60
N PRO A 67 3.70 17.26 -2.83
CA PRO A 67 2.85 18.18 -3.59
C PRO A 67 1.58 17.52 -4.14
N LEU A 68 1.58 16.19 -4.36
CA LEU A 68 0.42 15.46 -4.84
C LEU A 68 -0.66 15.30 -3.76
N SER A 69 -0.26 15.21 -2.49
CA SER A 69 -1.14 14.97 -1.33
C SER A 69 -2.17 13.85 -1.59
N PRO A 70 -1.71 12.64 -1.99
CA PRO A 70 -2.58 11.62 -2.57
C PRO A 70 -3.55 11.05 -1.53
N HIS A 71 -4.78 10.81 -1.96
CA HIS A 71 -5.81 10.19 -1.15
C HIS A 71 -6.21 8.83 -1.70
N TYR A 72 -6.48 7.90 -0.80
CA TYR A 72 -7.07 6.60 -1.06
C TYR A 72 -8.56 6.67 -0.77
N GLU A 73 -9.35 6.90 -1.81
CA GLU A 73 -10.81 6.87 -1.75
C GLU A 73 -11.28 5.44 -1.96
N VAL A 74 -12.07 4.93 -1.03
CA VAL A 74 -12.53 3.54 -1.03
C VAL A 74 -13.75 3.38 -1.95
N GLU A 75 -13.70 2.38 -2.81
CA GLU A 75 -14.85 1.94 -3.62
C GLU A 75 -15.59 0.80 -2.94
N LYS A 76 -14.85 -0.22 -2.50
CA LYS A 76 -15.42 -1.46 -1.97
C LYS A 76 -14.47 -2.23 -1.06
N ALA A 77 -15.03 -3.09 -0.23
CA ALA A 77 -14.30 -4.16 0.44
C ALA A 77 -14.26 -5.42 -0.43
N ALA A 78 -13.13 -6.12 -0.46
CA ALA A 78 -12.94 -7.33 -1.25
C ALA A 78 -12.10 -8.38 -0.54
N HIS A 79 -12.33 -9.65 -0.87
CA HIS A 79 -11.39 -10.73 -0.61
C HIS A 79 -10.37 -10.79 -1.75
N LEU A 80 -9.09 -10.69 -1.41
CA LEU A 80 -7.96 -10.81 -2.33
C LEU A 80 -7.12 -12.04 -1.98
N PHE A 81 -6.55 -12.67 -3.01
CA PHE A 81 -5.57 -13.76 -2.88
C PHE A 81 -6.02 -14.95 -2.01
N GLY A 82 -7.35 -15.14 -1.86
CA GLY A 82 -7.96 -16.18 -1.04
C GLY A 82 -7.73 -16.05 0.48
N HIS A 83 -7.02 -15.02 0.95
CA HIS A 83 -6.69 -14.90 2.38
C HIS A 83 -6.58 -13.47 2.93
N VAL A 84 -6.85 -12.45 2.11
CA VAL A 84 -6.75 -11.03 2.47
C VAL A 84 -8.11 -10.39 2.35
N ILE A 85 -8.52 -9.64 3.38
CA ILE A 85 -9.64 -8.71 3.30
C ILE A 85 -9.04 -7.31 3.17
N ALA A 86 -9.42 -6.58 2.14
CA ALA A 86 -8.87 -5.27 1.83
C ALA A 86 -9.94 -4.29 1.33
N PHE A 87 -9.68 -3.00 1.49
CA PHE A 87 -10.35 -1.99 0.68
C PHE A 87 -9.67 -1.89 -0.68
N LEU A 88 -10.49 -1.73 -1.73
CA LEU A 88 -10.08 -1.40 -3.10
C LEU A 88 -10.45 0.07 -3.39
N PRO A 89 -9.65 0.78 -4.19
CA PRO A 89 -9.86 2.20 -4.41
C PRO A 89 -10.90 2.45 -5.51
N THR A 90 -11.43 3.67 -5.55
CA THR A 90 -12.20 4.20 -6.69
C THR A 90 -11.32 4.32 -7.93
N ASP A 91 -11.91 4.43 -9.11
CA ASP A 91 -11.15 4.64 -10.37
C ASP A 91 -10.29 5.91 -10.32
N LYS A 92 -10.78 6.95 -9.65
CA LYS A 92 -10.05 8.21 -9.47
C LYS A 92 -8.78 7.99 -8.64
N SER A 93 -8.88 7.34 -7.49
CA SER A 93 -7.70 7.01 -6.68
C SER A 93 -6.79 6.02 -7.41
N LEU A 94 -7.35 5.04 -8.12
CA LEU A 94 -6.59 4.04 -8.87
C LEU A 94 -5.63 4.68 -9.89
N ALA A 95 -6.08 5.71 -10.61
CA ALA A 95 -5.25 6.42 -11.59
C ALA A 95 -4.01 7.04 -10.91
N THR A 96 -4.21 7.86 -9.87
CA THR A 96 -3.10 8.47 -9.11
C THR A 96 -2.17 7.43 -8.48
N LEU A 97 -2.72 6.34 -7.94
CA LEU A 97 -1.91 5.29 -7.32
C LEU A 97 -1.05 4.55 -8.36
N ARG A 98 -1.55 4.37 -9.58
CA ARG A 98 -0.79 3.78 -10.69
C ARG A 98 0.30 4.71 -11.20
N GLU A 99 0.05 6.02 -11.26
CA GLU A 99 1.08 7.01 -11.62
C GLU A 99 2.24 6.98 -10.62
N ILE A 100 1.95 6.93 -9.31
CA ILE A 100 2.98 6.82 -8.28
C ILE A 100 3.74 5.49 -8.41
N ASN A 101 3.06 4.38 -8.68
CA ASN A 101 3.71 3.07 -8.90
C ASN A 101 4.63 3.09 -10.13
N LEU A 102 4.19 3.68 -11.24
CA LEU A 102 4.99 3.79 -12.45
C LEU A 102 6.24 4.65 -12.21
N TRP A 103 6.06 5.81 -11.59
CA TRP A 103 7.16 6.67 -11.19
C TRP A 103 8.16 5.93 -10.29
N LEU A 104 7.67 5.15 -9.33
CA LEU A 104 8.52 4.36 -8.43
C LEU A 104 9.31 3.29 -9.19
N SER A 105 8.67 2.59 -10.13
CA SER A 105 9.33 1.59 -10.98
C SER A 105 10.50 2.21 -11.75
N ASP A 106 10.30 3.38 -12.34
CA ASP A 106 11.34 4.09 -13.07
C ASP A 106 12.49 4.51 -12.14
N LYS A 107 12.19 4.97 -10.93
CA LYS A 107 13.21 5.35 -9.94
C LYS A 107 13.99 4.18 -9.36
N VAL A 108 13.37 3.03 -9.18
CA VAL A 108 14.08 1.81 -8.79
C VAL A 108 15.13 1.44 -9.85
N LYS A 109 14.74 1.48 -11.14
CA LYS A 109 15.67 1.20 -12.24
C LYS A 109 16.78 2.26 -12.34
N ASP A 110 16.43 3.53 -12.29
CA ASP A 110 17.38 4.66 -12.35
C ASP A 110 18.45 4.57 -11.24
N ILE A 111 18.02 4.46 -9.98
CA ILE A 111 18.93 4.43 -8.82
C ILE A 111 19.79 3.16 -8.80
N SER A 112 19.24 2.03 -9.25
CA SER A 112 19.96 0.76 -9.26
C SER A 112 20.82 0.55 -10.51
N GLU A 113 20.85 1.53 -11.44
CA GLU A 113 21.51 1.41 -12.75
C GLU A 113 20.98 0.22 -13.57
N GLY A 114 19.68 -0.04 -13.47
CA GLY A 114 18.98 -1.13 -14.14
C GLY A 114 19.16 -2.50 -13.52
N ARG A 115 19.88 -2.62 -12.38
CA ARG A 115 20.10 -3.90 -11.71
C ARG A 115 18.83 -4.45 -11.07
N TRP A 116 17.92 -3.58 -10.62
CA TRP A 116 16.74 -3.97 -9.84
C TRP A 116 15.45 -3.50 -10.51
N GLU A 117 14.39 -4.27 -10.28
CA GLU A 117 13.05 -3.98 -10.76
C GLU A 117 12.00 -4.37 -9.73
N LEU A 118 10.79 -3.84 -9.94
CA LEU A 118 9.62 -4.29 -9.19
C LEU A 118 9.20 -5.68 -9.69
N ASN A 119 8.76 -6.52 -8.76
CA ASN A 119 8.26 -7.85 -9.05
C ASN A 119 6.93 -7.80 -9.81
N THR A 120 6.52 -8.95 -10.34
CA THR A 120 5.33 -9.07 -11.18
C THR A 120 4.05 -8.56 -10.51
N GLU A 121 3.86 -8.69 -9.20
CA GLU A 121 2.63 -8.21 -8.54
C GLU A 121 2.59 -6.69 -8.37
N THR A 122 3.74 -6.02 -8.43
CA THR A 122 3.86 -4.58 -8.24
C THR A 122 4.37 -3.85 -9.48
N GLN A 123 4.39 -4.52 -10.64
CA GLN A 123 4.57 -3.87 -11.94
C GLN A 123 3.29 -3.17 -12.37
N SER A 124 3.41 -2.06 -13.10
CA SER A 124 2.29 -1.17 -13.46
C SER A 124 1.13 -1.85 -14.20
N GLN A 125 1.41 -2.90 -14.97
CA GLN A 125 0.41 -3.65 -15.75
C GLN A 125 -0.50 -4.53 -14.89
N THR A 126 0.01 -4.98 -13.76
CA THR A 126 -0.59 -6.00 -12.88
C THR A 126 -0.84 -5.46 -11.47
N TYR A 127 -0.43 -4.23 -11.20
CA TYR A 127 -0.55 -3.56 -9.91
C TYR A 127 -2.00 -3.36 -9.51
N ILE A 128 -2.37 -4.00 -8.39
CA ILE A 128 -3.66 -3.84 -7.71
C ILE A 128 -3.40 -3.10 -6.39
N PRO A 129 -3.54 -1.76 -6.35
CA PRO A 129 -3.47 -1.03 -5.10
C PRO A 129 -4.58 -1.49 -4.17
N HIS A 130 -4.23 -1.74 -2.91
CA HIS A 130 -5.17 -2.18 -1.88
C HIS A 130 -4.69 -1.77 -0.49
N LEU A 131 -5.64 -1.52 0.42
CA LEU A 131 -5.37 -1.37 1.86
C LEU A 131 -5.77 -2.66 2.57
N THR A 132 -4.78 -3.46 3.00
CA THR A 132 -5.04 -4.69 3.76
C THR A 132 -5.62 -4.35 5.14
N LEU A 133 -6.79 -4.92 5.46
CA LEU A 133 -7.49 -4.70 6.72
C LEU A 133 -7.35 -5.91 7.66
N TRP A 134 -7.51 -7.11 7.11
CA TRP A 134 -7.49 -8.35 7.87
C TRP A 134 -6.99 -9.51 7.01
N ARG A 135 -6.51 -10.59 7.66
CA ARG A 135 -6.09 -11.81 6.97
C ARG A 135 -6.82 -13.01 7.57
N THR A 136 -7.49 -13.78 6.72
CA THR A 136 -8.24 -14.98 7.10
C THR A 136 -8.40 -15.88 5.88
N ARG A 137 -8.23 -17.19 6.07
CA ARG A 137 -8.48 -18.20 5.02
C ARG A 137 -9.91 -18.73 5.03
N HIS A 138 -10.72 -18.33 6.02
CA HIS A 138 -12.08 -18.78 6.20
C HIS A 138 -13.07 -17.63 5.94
N PRO A 139 -14.31 -17.95 5.54
CA PRO A 139 -15.38 -16.97 5.49
C PRO A 139 -15.47 -16.17 6.79
N ASP A 140 -15.52 -14.85 6.67
CA ASP A 140 -15.58 -13.96 7.82
C ASP A 140 -16.95 -13.29 7.86
N HIS A 141 -17.75 -13.64 8.87
CA HIS A 141 -19.12 -13.13 9.04
C HIS A 141 -19.17 -11.60 9.19
N ARG A 142 -18.05 -10.96 9.56
CA ARG A 142 -17.93 -9.51 9.70
C ARG A 142 -17.73 -8.79 8.36
N PHE A 143 -17.45 -9.52 7.28
CA PHE A 143 -17.12 -8.95 5.98
C PHE A 143 -18.27 -8.13 5.38
N ASP A 144 -19.52 -8.53 5.60
CA ASP A 144 -20.68 -7.77 5.09
C ASP A 144 -20.80 -6.39 5.76
N GLY A 145 -20.42 -6.26 7.03
CA GLY A 145 -20.32 -4.96 7.69
C GLY A 145 -19.29 -4.04 7.05
N LEU A 146 -18.18 -4.59 6.54
CA LEU A 146 -17.17 -3.82 5.81
C LEU A 146 -17.64 -3.35 4.44
N LYS A 147 -18.51 -4.11 3.76
CA LYS A 147 -19.10 -3.66 2.49
C LYS A 147 -19.93 -2.41 2.71
N VAL A 148 -20.81 -2.42 3.72
CA VAL A 148 -21.61 -1.25 4.09
C VAL A 148 -20.73 -0.07 4.47
N ALA A 149 -19.64 -0.30 5.21
CA ALA A 149 -18.69 0.76 5.54
C ALA A 149 -18.02 1.38 4.30
N ALA A 150 -17.76 0.57 3.26
CA ALA A 150 -17.16 1.04 2.01
C ALA A 150 -18.11 1.87 1.14
N GLU A 151 -19.43 1.64 1.21
CA GLU A 151 -20.45 2.41 0.46
C GLU A 151 -20.51 3.90 0.86
N MET A 152 -19.93 4.27 2.00
CA MET A 152 -19.78 5.67 2.40
C MET A 152 -18.64 6.39 1.65
N HIS A 153 -17.92 5.68 0.79
CA HIS A 153 -16.75 6.16 0.05
C HIS A 153 -15.74 6.92 0.92
N PRO A 154 -15.29 6.35 2.06
CA PRO A 154 -14.32 7.03 2.90
C PRO A 154 -13.02 7.27 2.14
N SER A 155 -12.38 8.40 2.46
CA SER A 155 -11.13 8.83 1.84
C SER A 155 -10.05 8.99 2.89
N TYR A 156 -8.88 8.39 2.64
CA TYR A 156 -7.76 8.35 3.57
C TYR A 156 -6.51 8.95 2.95
N HIS A 157 -5.91 9.93 3.62
CA HIS A 157 -4.69 10.59 3.13
C HIS A 157 -3.49 9.65 3.25
N LEU A 158 -2.69 9.53 2.17
CA LEU A 158 -1.44 8.77 2.13
C LEU A 158 -0.27 9.74 2.29
N SER A 159 0.38 9.76 3.45
CA SER A 159 1.22 10.89 3.85
C SER A 159 2.68 10.57 4.17
N ASN A 160 3.02 9.29 4.38
CA ASN A 160 4.35 8.93 4.87
C ASN A 160 4.92 7.74 4.10
N ALA A 161 5.88 8.02 3.21
CA ALA A 161 6.63 7.03 2.47
C ALA A 161 7.50 6.20 3.44
N GLY A 162 7.63 4.91 3.16
CA GLY A 162 8.43 4.02 3.98
C GLY A 162 8.78 2.74 3.25
N TYR A 163 9.71 2.00 3.82
CA TYR A 163 10.09 0.69 3.32
C TYR A 163 10.20 -0.34 4.45
N VAL A 164 10.22 -1.61 4.09
CA VAL A 164 10.56 -2.73 4.97
C VAL A 164 11.50 -3.65 4.23
N ILE A 165 12.59 -4.07 4.88
CA ILE A 165 13.54 -5.07 4.39
C ILE A 165 13.24 -6.41 5.05
N PHE A 166 13.32 -7.50 4.29
CA PHE A 166 13.18 -8.87 4.78
C PHE A 166 14.14 -9.81 4.04
#